data_AF-A0A242JYJ1-F1
#
_entry.id   AF-A0A242JYJ1-F1
#
_cell.length_a   1.000
_cell.length_b   1.000
_cell.length_c   1.000
_cell.angle_alpha   90.00
_cell.angle_beta   90.00
_cell.angle_gamma   90.00
#
_symmetry.space_group_name_H-M   'P 1'
#
loop_
_entity.id
_entity.type
_entity.pdbx_description
1 polymer ?
#
loop_
_entity_poly.entity_id
_entity_poly.type
_entity_poly.pdbx_seq_one_letter_code
_entity_poly.pdbx_strand_id
1 'polypeptide(L)'
;MKNKEIKEELTRCFVTWIIIPFALILSGCITMYLWNGIISKTFGLNILNFWQALGLDIFVSYLTYGGNKGEDKRSNYEVFVSTIAKALLFLLLGFVIIHLI
;
A
#
# COMPACT_ATOMS: atom_id res chain seq x y z
N MET A 1 -16.40 34.33 -0.88
CA MET A 1 -15.06 33.78 -0.59
C MET A 1 -15.12 32.59 0.37
N LYS A 2 -15.65 32.75 1.59
CA LYS A 2 -15.77 31.70 2.62
C LYS A 2 -16.45 30.38 2.19
N ASN A 3 -17.50 30.44 1.37
CA ASN A 3 -18.19 29.25 0.83
C ASN A 3 -17.38 28.45 -0.21
N LYS A 4 -16.32 29.03 -0.79
CA LYS A 4 -15.46 28.32 -1.74
C LYS A 4 -14.41 27.50 -0.98
N GLU A 5 -13.82 28.07 0.07
CA GLU A 5 -12.86 27.40 0.95
C GLU A 5 -13.49 26.19 1.67
N ILE A 6 -14.72 26.33 2.17
CA ILE A 6 -15.44 25.22 2.83
C ILE A 6 -15.68 24.05 1.87
N LYS A 7 -15.98 24.33 0.59
CA LYS A 7 -16.18 23.28 -0.42
C LYS A 7 -14.87 22.54 -0.74
N GLU A 8 -13.76 23.27 -0.84
CA GLU A 8 -12.45 22.69 -1.12
C GLU A 8 -11.95 21.78 0.02
N GLU A 9 -12.11 22.19 1.28
CA GLU A 9 -11.77 21.37 2.46
C GLU A 9 -12.69 20.15 2.59
N LEU A 10 -13.99 20.33 2.33
CA LEU A 10 -14.95 19.22 2.33
C LEU A 10 -14.60 18.17 1.26
N THR A 11 -14.26 18.62 0.05
CA THR A 11 -13.82 17.73 -1.03
C THR A 11 -12.53 16.99 -0.67
N ARG A 12 -11.55 17.67 -0.05
CA ARG A 12 -10.31 17.03 0.41
C ARG A 12 -10.57 15.94 1.45
N CYS A 13 -11.39 16.22 2.47
CA CYS A 13 -11.76 15.23 3.48
C CYS A 13 -12.43 13.99 2.87
N PHE A 14 -13.39 14.19 1.96
CA PHE A 14 -14.07 13.09 1.28
C PHE A 14 -13.12 12.25 0.42
N VAL A 15 -12.23 12.91 -0.33
CA VAL A 15 -11.24 12.22 -1.18
C VAL A 15 -10.28 11.40 -0.32
N THR A 16 -9.77 11.96 0.78
CA THR A 16 -8.90 11.21 1.71
C THR A 16 -9.61 9.99 2.31
N TRP A 17 -10.89 10.13 2.65
CA TRP A 17 -11.69 9.04 3.23
C TRP A 17 -11.91 7.87 2.26
N ILE A 18 -11.87 8.12 0.95
CA ILE A 18 -11.98 7.10 -0.10
C ILE A 18 -10.61 6.50 -0.46
N ILE A 19 -9.57 7.33 -0.55
CA ILE A 19 -8.23 6.90 -0.97
C ILE A 19 -7.61 5.94 0.04
N ILE A 20 -7.77 6.20 1.34
CA ILE A 20 -7.17 5.35 2.40
C ILE A 20 -7.67 3.89 2.33
N PRO A 21 -8.99 3.60 2.39
CA PRO A 21 -9.47 2.24 2.31
C PRO A 21 -9.14 1.57 0.98
N PHE A 22 -9.16 2.33 -0.13
CA PHE A 22 -8.73 1.81 -1.43
C PHE A 22 -7.27 1.37 -1.42
N ALA A 23 -6.37 2.18 -0.85
CA ALA A 23 -4.96 1.86 -0.71
C ALA A 23 -4.73 0.62 0.18
N LEU A 24 -5.47 0.50 1.28
CA LEU A 24 -5.38 -0.67 2.18
C LEU A 24 -5.83 -1.97 1.50
N ILE A 25 -6.93 -1.92 0.74
CA ILE A 25 -7.41 -3.09 -0.01
C ILE A 25 -6.40 -3.51 -1.06
N LEU A 26 -5.87 -2.53 -1.82
CA LEU A 26 -4.86 -2.80 -2.84
C LEU A 26 -3.60 -3.40 -2.22
N SER A 27 -3.10 -2.83 -1.12
CA SER A 27 -1.92 -3.33 -0.40
C SER A 27 -2.13 -4.75 0.11
N GLY A 28 -3.28 -5.02 0.75
CA GLY A 28 -3.64 -6.36 1.23
C GLY A 28 -3.70 -7.40 0.11
N CYS A 29 -4.24 -7.04 -1.06
CA CYS A 29 -4.27 -7.93 -2.23
C CYS A 29 -2.85 -8.24 -2.76
N ILE A 30 -1.98 -7.24 -2.82
CA ILE A 30 -0.58 -7.42 -3.27
C ILE A 30 0.17 -8.34 -2.30
N THR A 31 0.04 -8.08 -1.00
CA THR A 31 0.67 -8.88 0.06
C THR A 31 0.15 -10.32 0.04
N MET A 32 -1.15 -10.55 -0.19
CA MET A 32 -1.71 -11.89 -0.34
C MET A 32 -1.13 -12.62 -1.55
N TYR A 33 -1.06 -11.95 -2.71
CA TYR A 33 -0.55 -12.54 -3.94
C TYR A 33 0.94 -12.92 -3.81
N LEU A 34 1.76 -12.01 -3.27
CA LEU A 34 3.19 -12.29 -3.06
C LEU A 34 3.42 -13.37 -2.00
N TRP A 35 2.68 -13.34 -0.89
CA TRP A 35 2.85 -14.35 0.15
C TRP A 35 2.48 -15.74 -0.36
N ASN A 36 1.31 -15.87 -0.99
CA ASN A 36 0.83 -17.17 -1.47
C ASN A 36 1.63 -17.65 -2.69
N GLY A 37 2.10 -16.74 -3.52
CA GLY A 37 2.89 -17.07 -4.72
C GLY A 37 4.34 -17.39 -4.42
N ILE A 38 4.99 -16.68 -3.50
CA ILE A 38 6.43 -16.78 -3.25
C ILE A 38 6.68 -17.48 -1.91
N ILE A 39 6.30 -16.85 -0.80
CA ILE A 39 6.69 -17.30 0.55
C ILE A 39 6.10 -18.67 0.87
N SER A 40 4.80 -18.86 0.63
CA SER A 40 4.11 -20.12 0.88
C SER A 40 4.70 -21.26 0.03
N LYS A 41 4.97 -21.02 -1.26
CA LYS A 41 5.58 -22.03 -2.15
C LYS A 41 7.03 -22.35 -1.79
N THR A 42 7.86 -21.34 -1.54
CA THR A 42 9.30 -21.52 -1.29
C THR A 42 9.57 -22.17 0.07
N PHE A 43 8.80 -21.82 1.10
CA PHE A 43 9.04 -22.29 2.47
C PHE A 43 8.02 -23.36 2.93
N GLY A 44 7.07 -23.76 2.09
CA GLY A 44 5.99 -24.69 2.47
C GLY A 44 5.07 -24.13 3.56
N LEU A 45 4.98 -22.80 3.68
CA LEU A 45 4.18 -22.12 4.71
C LEU A 45 2.71 -22.06 4.32
N ASN A 46 1.85 -21.83 5.32
CA ASN A 46 0.41 -21.74 5.10
C ASN A 46 0.04 -20.52 4.23
N ILE A 47 -0.98 -20.69 3.39
CA ILE A 47 -1.54 -19.59 2.59
C ILE A 47 -2.26 -18.59 3.48
N LEU A 48 -2.14 -17.31 3.16
CA LEU A 48 -2.84 -16.23 3.84
C LEU A 48 -4.14 -15.91 3.10
N ASN A 49 -5.21 -15.73 3.87
CA ASN A 49 -6.43 -15.11 3.38
C ASN A 49 -6.28 -13.57 3.40
N PHE A 50 -7.16 -12.85 2.71
CA PHE A 50 -7.11 -11.39 2.55
C PHE A 50 -6.92 -10.65 3.89
N TRP A 51 -7.73 -10.98 4.91
CA TRP A 51 -7.64 -10.34 6.23
C TRP A 51 -6.31 -10.62 6.94
N GLN A 52 -5.71 -11.80 6.74
CA GLN A 52 -4.42 -12.14 7.34
C GLN A 52 -3.28 -11.41 6.62
N ALA A 53 -3.35 -11.33 5.28
CA ALA A 53 -2.40 -10.58 4.48
C ALA A 53 -2.45 -9.08 4.79
N LEU A 54 -3.66 -8.51 4.92
CA LEU A 54 -3.86 -7.11 5.29
C LEU A 54 -3.37 -6.82 6.73
N GLY A 55 -3.65 -7.73 7.67
CA GLY A 55 -3.12 -7.62 9.04
C GLY A 55 -1.59 -7.67 9.10
N LEU A 56 -0.98 -8.57 8.32
CA LEU A 56 0.47 -8.66 8.19
C LEU A 56 1.08 -7.39 7.55
N ASP A 57 0.45 -6.88 6.50
CA ASP A 57 0.87 -5.68 5.79
C ASP A 57 0.90 -4.46 6.71
N ILE A 58 -0.15 -4.27 7.50
CA ILE A 58 -0.23 -3.21 8.51
C ILE A 58 0.80 -3.43 9.62
N PHE A 59 0.98 -4.67 10.08
CA PHE A 59 1.94 -4.99 11.14
C PHE A 59 3.38 -4.70 10.71
N VAL A 60 3.76 -5.11 9.50
CA VAL A 60 5.07 -4.81 8.91
C VAL A 60 5.24 -3.31 8.70
N SER A 61 4.21 -2.62 8.20
CA SER A 61 4.23 -1.16 8.03
C SER A 61 4.41 -0.44 9.36
N TYR A 62 3.74 -0.89 10.42
CA TYR A 62 3.89 -0.34 11.77
C TYR A 62 5.29 -0.56 12.34
N LEU A 63 5.86 -1.77 12.18
CA LEU A 63 7.23 -2.05 12.61
C LEU A 63 8.27 -1.24 11.82
N THR A 64 8.02 -1.02 10.53
CA THR A 64 8.92 -0.29 9.63
C THR A 64 8.67 1.22 9.68
N TYR A 65 7.71 1.69 10.49
CA TYR A 65 7.42 3.11 10.70
C TYR A 65 8.52 3.75 11.55
N GLY A 66 9.73 3.82 11.00
CA GLY A 66 10.83 4.62 11.51
C GLY A 66 10.58 6.08 11.15
N GLY A 67 10.47 6.93 12.17
CA GLY A 67 10.11 8.34 12.02
C GLY A 67 11.07 9.15 11.16
N ASN A 68 10.86 9.15 9.84
CA ASN A 68 11.44 10.14 8.95
C ASN A 68 10.64 11.45 9.07
N LYS A 69 10.93 12.22 10.12
CA LYS A 69 10.69 13.67 10.15
C LYS A 69 11.76 14.35 9.30
N GLY A 70 11.75 14.10 8.00
CA GLY A 70 12.45 14.93 7.02
C GLY A 70 11.44 15.91 6.44
N GLU A 71 11.72 17.21 6.49
CA GLU A 71 10.95 18.25 5.81
C GLU A 71 11.09 18.08 4.29
N ASP A 72 10.48 17.03 3.72
CA ASP A 72 10.54 16.74 2.29
C ASP A 72 9.51 17.65 1.60
N LYS A 73 9.98 18.66 0.87
CA LYS A 73 9.15 19.56 0.04
C LYS A 73 8.61 18.86 -1.21
N ARG A 74 8.36 17.55 -1.14
CA ARG A 74 7.79 16.77 -2.24
C ARG A 74 6.30 16.99 -2.30
N SER A 75 5.82 17.23 -3.52
CA SER A 75 4.39 17.31 -3.81
C SER A 75 3.69 16.02 -3.35
N ASN A 76 2.51 16.13 -2.72
CA ASN A 76 1.70 14.98 -2.29
C ASN A 76 1.47 13.96 -3.42
N TYR A 77 1.42 14.45 -4.67
CA TYR A 77 1.31 13.61 -5.86
C TYR A 77 2.56 12.76 -6.11
N GLU A 78 3.75 13.32 -5.89
CA GLU A 78 5.02 12.63 -6.12
C GLU A 78 5.24 11.53 -5.07
N VAL A 79 4.87 11.79 -3.82
CA VAL A 79 4.89 10.77 -2.76
C VAL A 79 3.93 9.64 -3.12
N PHE A 80 2.70 9.96 -3.50
CA PHE A 80 1.69 8.97 -3.88
C PHE A 80 2.10 8.14 -5.11
N VAL A 81 2.61 8.80 -6.16
CA VAL A 81 3.13 8.14 -7.37
C VAL A 81 4.32 7.26 -7.02
N SER A 82 5.24 7.71 -6.17
CA SER A 82 6.39 6.91 -5.77
C SER A 82 6.01 5.67 -4.96
N THR A 83 4.99 5.75 -4.10
CA THR A 83 4.45 4.61 -3.35
C THR A 83 3.79 3.61 -4.28
N ILE A 84 2.96 4.10 -5.21
CA ILE A 84 2.31 3.25 -6.23
C ILE A 84 3.36 2.61 -7.14
N ALA A 85 4.35 3.37 -7.60
CA ALA A 85 5.43 2.86 -8.45
C ALA A 85 6.22 1.77 -7.75
N LYS A 86 6.56 1.95 -6.47
CA LYS A 86 7.20 0.91 -5.65
C LYS A 86 6.32 -0.33 -5.53
N ALA A 87 5.03 -0.17 -5.26
CA ALA A 87 4.09 -1.28 -5.15
C ALA A 87 3.99 -2.07 -6.47
N LEU A 88 3.91 -1.37 -7.62
CA LEU A 88 3.91 -1.97 -8.96
C LEU A 88 5.23 -2.69 -9.28
N LEU A 89 6.36 -2.10 -8.92
CA LEU A 89 7.68 -2.71 -9.13
C LEU A 89 7.82 -3.98 -8.29
N PHE A 90 7.34 -3.96 -7.04
CA PHE A 90 7.32 -5.12 -6.16
C PHE A 90 6.39 -6.23 -6.69
N LEU A 91 5.24 -5.85 -7.26
CA LEU A 91 4.31 -6.77 -7.92
C LEU A 91 4.94 -7.40 -9.17
N LEU A 92 5.57 -6.60 -10.03
CA LEU A 92 6.27 -7.09 -11.22
C LEU A 92 7.38 -8.08 -10.87
N LEU A 93 8.22 -7.74 -9.88
CA LEU A 93 9.25 -8.65 -9.38
C LEU A 93 8.62 -9.94 -8.85
N GLY A 94 7.57 -9.82 -8.04
CA GLY A 94 6.87 -10.99 -7.52
C GLY A 94 6.29 -11.87 -8.63
N PHE A 95 5.67 -11.27 -9.65
CA PHE A 95 5.11 -11.98 -10.79
C PHE A 95 6.16 -12.77 -11.58
N VAL A 96 7.32 -12.14 -11.84
CA VAL A 96 8.45 -12.79 -12.53
C VAL A 96 8.99 -13.95 -11.70
N ILE A 97 9.18 -13.74 -10.39
CA ILE A 97 9.67 -14.78 -9.47
C ILE A 97 8.70 -15.96 -9.41
N ILE A 98 7.39 -15.70 -9.31
CA ILE A 98 6.36 -16.75 -9.27
C ILE A 98 6.34 -17.59 -10.55
N HIS A 99 6.67 -17.01 -11.71
CA HIS A 99 6.75 -17.74 -12.97
C HIS A 99 8.09 -18.47 -13.16
N LEU A 100 9.11 -18.12 -12.40
CA LEU A 100 10.45 -18.72 -12.48
C LEU A 100 10.60 -19.94 -11.56
N ILE A 101 9.80 -20.01 -10.49
CA ILE A 101 9.80 -21.08 -9.46
C ILE A 101 8.63 -22.03 -9.69
#